data_AF-A0A183KYN3-F1
#
_entry.id   AF-A0A183KYN3-F1
#
_cell.length_a   1.000
_cell.length_b   1.000
_cell.length_c   1.000
_cell.angle_alpha   90.00
_cell.angle_beta   90.00
_cell.angle_gamma   90.00
#
_symmetry.space_group_name_H-M   'P 1'
#
loop_
_entity.id
_entity.type
_entity.pdbx_description
1 polymer ?
#
loop_
_entity_poly.entity_id
_entity_poly.type
_entity_poly.pdbx_seq_one_letter_code
_entity_poly.pdbx_strand_id
1 'polypeptide(L)'
;MNDKADELLDHVILDAFHYYHGLVIDGHRHAWDPCLVLIITQLIQLSPSSRFHKHATCLYPGLCDLVAMAGGISPQVAALMRVFLLRCGTFFIPMTSGGGGSSSNSSTKTENSS
;
A
#
# COMPACT_ATOMS: atom_id res chain seq x y z
N MET A 1 12.80 -5.91 -20.29
CA MET A 1 13.19 -7.33 -20.12
C MET A 1 12.85 -7.87 -18.73
N ASN A 2 12.67 -7.01 -17.72
CA ASN A 2 12.24 -7.43 -16.38
C ASN A 2 10.71 -7.38 -16.18
N ASP A 3 9.93 -6.97 -17.18
CA ASP A 3 8.47 -6.77 -17.05
C ASP A 3 7.70 -8.08 -16.92
N LYS A 4 8.19 -9.15 -17.57
CA LYS A 4 7.68 -10.52 -17.38
C LYS A 4 8.00 -11.08 -15.99
N ALA A 5 9.19 -10.78 -15.47
CA ALA A 5 9.58 -11.24 -14.13
C ALA A 5 8.71 -10.58 -13.05
N ASP A 6 8.42 -9.30 -13.23
CA ASP A 6 7.52 -8.53 -12.37
C ASP A 6 6.09 -9.08 -12.36
N GLU A 7 5.53 -9.34 -13.55
CA GLU A 7 4.18 -9.90 -13.67
C GLU A 7 4.11 -11.30 -13.05
N LEU A 8 5.12 -12.14 -13.26
CA LEU A 8 5.19 -13.46 -12.62
C LEU A 8 5.26 -13.33 -11.09
N LEU A 9 5.99 -12.36 -10.58
CA LEU A 9 6.11 -12.12 -9.14
C LEU A 9 4.75 -11.73 -8.54
N ASP A 10 3.98 -10.85 -9.21
CA ASP A 10 2.62 -10.49 -8.77
C ASP A 10 1.68 -11.70 -8.76
N HIS A 11 1.71 -12.52 -9.82
CA HIS A 11 0.86 -13.71 -9.91
C HIS A 11 1.20 -14.73 -8.81
N VAL A 12 2.48 -14.99 -8.57
CA VAL A 12 2.92 -15.93 -7.52
C VAL A 12 2.48 -15.46 -6.13
N ILE A 13 2.52 -14.16 -5.88
CA ILE A 13 2.09 -13.59 -4.60
C ILE A 13 0.57 -13.69 -4.43
N LEU A 14 -0.21 -13.40 -5.48
CA LEU A 14 -1.67 -13.56 -5.47
C LEU A 14 -2.06 -15.02 -5.30
N ASP A 15 -1.40 -15.95 -5.99
CA ASP A 15 -1.62 -17.38 -5.83
C ASP A 15 -1.29 -17.84 -4.41
N ALA A 16 -0.22 -17.32 -3.80
CA ALA A 16 0.11 -17.58 -2.41
C ALA A 16 -0.97 -17.05 -1.46
N PHE A 17 -1.55 -15.87 -1.72
CA PHE A 17 -2.65 -15.33 -0.92
C PHE A 17 -3.93 -16.16 -1.07
N HIS A 18 -4.28 -16.58 -2.28
CA HIS A 18 -5.42 -17.47 -2.52
C HIS A 18 -5.23 -18.83 -1.83
N TYR A 19 -4.02 -19.40 -1.88
CA TYR A 19 -3.70 -20.63 -1.18
C TYR A 19 -3.85 -20.46 0.34
N TYR A 20 -3.34 -19.37 0.90
CA TYR A 20 -3.50 -19.05 2.31
C TYR A 20 -4.98 -18.85 2.71
N HIS A 21 -5.79 -18.21 1.84
CA HIS A 21 -7.23 -18.05 2.05
C HIS A 21 -7.96 -19.40 2.07
N GLY A 22 -7.57 -20.35 1.20
CA GLY A 22 -8.14 -21.69 1.13
C GLY A 22 -7.71 -22.64 2.26
N LEU A 23 -6.67 -22.30 3.02
CA LEU A 23 -6.23 -23.11 4.15
C LEU A 23 -7.27 -23.00 5.29
N VAL A 24 -8.04 -24.05 5.54
CA VAL A 24 -9.04 -24.09 6.63
C VAL A 24 -8.41 -24.49 7.98
N ILE A 25 -7.16 -24.96 7.97
CA ILE A 25 -6.51 -25.57 9.15
C ILE A 25 -5.58 -24.54 9.83
N ASP A 26 -5.89 -24.20 11.09
CA ASP A 26 -5.16 -23.20 11.89
C ASP A 26 -3.65 -23.49 12.03
N GLY A 27 -3.27 -24.75 12.17
CA GLY A 27 -1.86 -25.15 12.31
C GLY A 27 -1.01 -24.87 11.07
N HIS A 28 -1.59 -25.01 9.87
CA HIS A 28 -0.88 -24.66 8.64
C HIS A 28 -0.88 -23.15 8.41
N ARG A 29 -1.94 -22.43 8.76
CA ARG A 29 -1.98 -20.96 8.68
C ARG A 29 -0.81 -20.33 9.46
N HIS A 30 -0.57 -20.80 10.68
CA HIS A 30 0.48 -20.23 11.51
C HIS A 30 1.90 -20.44 10.94
N ALA A 31 2.14 -21.55 10.23
CA ALA A 31 3.42 -21.78 9.57
C ALA A 31 3.63 -20.86 8.35
N TRP A 32 2.55 -20.40 7.72
CA TRP A 32 2.60 -19.49 6.57
C TRP A 32 2.67 -18.01 6.94
N ASP A 33 2.31 -17.65 8.18
CA ASP A 33 2.43 -16.27 8.69
C ASP A 33 3.83 -15.66 8.46
N PRO A 34 4.96 -16.31 8.84
CA PRO A 34 6.29 -15.76 8.58
C PRO A 34 6.61 -15.64 7.08
N CYS A 35 6.07 -16.53 6.24
CA CYS A 35 6.23 -16.43 4.79
C CYS A 35 5.50 -15.20 4.24
N LEU A 36 4.27 -14.96 4.67
CA LEU A 36 3.51 -13.75 4.29
C LEU A 36 4.19 -12.48 4.76
N VAL A 37 4.68 -12.47 6.00
CA VAL A 37 5.46 -11.36 6.58
C VAL A 37 6.66 -11.03 5.68
N LEU A 38 7.43 -12.03 5.27
CA LEU A 38 8.60 -11.84 4.41
C LEU A 38 8.20 -11.31 3.03
N ILE A 39 7.17 -11.88 2.42
CA ILE A 39 6.67 -11.43 1.10
C ILE A 39 6.26 -9.96 1.16
N ILE A 40 5.41 -9.59 2.12
CA ILE A 40 4.92 -8.21 2.26
C ILE A 40 6.07 -7.26 2.60
N THR A 41 6.98 -7.67 3.47
CA THR A 41 8.15 -6.87 3.83
C THR A 41 9.05 -6.61 2.62
N GLN A 42 9.30 -7.62 1.80
CA GLN A 42 10.10 -7.46 0.58
C GLN A 42 9.39 -6.58 -0.45
N LEU A 43 8.06 -6.69 -0.57
CA LEU A 43 7.27 -5.78 -1.40
C LEU A 43 7.38 -4.31 -0.94
N ILE A 44 7.33 -4.07 0.37
CA ILE A 44 7.50 -2.72 0.94
C ILE A 44 8.92 -2.18 0.73
N GLN A 45 9.92 -3.07 0.76
CA GLN A 45 11.33 -2.72 0.57
C GLN A 45 11.75 -2.61 -0.91
N LEU A 46 10.97 -3.16 -1.85
CA LEU A 46 11.20 -3.02 -3.28
C LEU A 46 11.07 -1.53 -3.68
N SER A 47 12.22 -0.87 -3.81
CA SER A 47 12.34 0.52 -4.28
C SER A 47 13.08 0.52 -5.62
N PRO A 48 12.35 0.69 -6.73
CA PRO A 48 12.11 2.03 -7.26
C PRO A 48 10.61 2.36 -7.48
N SER A 49 10.21 3.61 -7.19
CA SER A 49 8.80 4.07 -7.15
C SER A 49 7.93 3.72 -8.36
N SER A 50 8.50 3.58 -9.57
CA SER A 50 7.69 3.27 -10.76
C SER A 50 7.22 1.82 -10.80
N ARG A 51 8.03 0.88 -10.27
CA ARG A 51 7.69 -0.55 -10.27
C ARG A 51 6.82 -0.91 -9.08
N PHE A 52 7.11 -0.33 -7.92
CA PHE A 52 6.24 -0.46 -6.75
C PHE A 52 4.79 -0.07 -7.06
N HIS A 53 4.55 0.98 -7.86
CA HIS A 53 3.20 1.38 -8.25
C HIS A 53 2.47 0.28 -9.02
N LYS A 54 3.09 -0.28 -10.08
CA LYS A 54 2.48 -1.34 -10.90
C LYS A 54 2.12 -2.56 -10.05
N HIS A 55 3.07 -3.01 -9.24
CA HIS A 55 2.87 -4.13 -8.31
C HIS A 55 1.79 -3.83 -7.28
N ALA A 56 1.81 -2.64 -6.68
CA ALA A 56 0.85 -2.25 -5.67
C ALA A 56 -0.58 -2.25 -6.20
N THR A 57 -0.81 -1.71 -7.41
CA THR A 57 -2.14 -1.73 -8.03
C THR A 57 -2.64 -3.15 -8.28
N CYS A 58 -1.77 -4.07 -8.74
CA CYS A 58 -2.15 -5.46 -8.99
C CYS A 58 -2.38 -6.26 -7.70
N LEU A 59 -1.59 -6.02 -6.65
CA LEU A 59 -1.65 -6.75 -5.40
C LEU A 59 -2.75 -6.23 -4.45
N TYR A 60 -3.18 -4.98 -4.62
CA TYR A 60 -4.17 -4.33 -3.75
C TYR A 60 -5.45 -5.14 -3.53
N PRO A 61 -6.10 -5.72 -4.56
CA PRO A 61 -7.33 -6.49 -4.38
C PRO A 61 -7.10 -7.75 -3.51
N GLY A 62 -6.06 -8.54 -3.81
CA GLY A 62 -5.75 -9.74 -3.04
C GLY A 62 -5.36 -9.46 -1.60
N LEU A 63 -4.73 -8.31 -1.34
CA LEU A 63 -4.43 -7.85 0.01
C LEU A 63 -5.72 -7.47 0.78
N CYS A 64 -6.67 -6.82 0.11
CA CYS A 64 -7.97 -6.48 0.70
C CYS A 64 -8.80 -7.74 1.02
N ASP A 65 -8.78 -8.74 0.15
CA ASP A 65 -9.44 -10.03 0.39
C ASP A 65 -8.83 -10.74 1.60
N LEU A 66 -7.52 -10.61 1.82
CA LEU A 66 -6.84 -11.12 3.00
C LEU A 66 -7.28 -10.42 4.30
N VAL A 67 -7.50 -9.09 4.25
CA VAL A 67 -8.03 -8.29 5.38
C VAL A 67 -9.48 -8.61 5.68
N ALA A 68 -10.30 -8.88 4.67
CA ALA A 68 -11.72 -9.21 4.81
C ALA A 68 -11.97 -10.66 5.27
N MET A 69 -10.93 -11.49 5.35
CA MET A 69 -11.06 -12.90 5.68
C MET A 69 -11.63 -13.13 7.10
N ALA A 70 -12.77 -13.81 7.16
CA ALA A 70 -13.39 -14.24 8.41
C ALA A 70 -12.56 -15.38 9.03
N GLY A 71 -11.89 -15.08 10.15
CA GLY A 71 -10.96 -16.02 10.81
C GLY A 71 -9.79 -15.31 11.49
N GLY A 72 -9.54 -14.05 11.11
CA GLY A 72 -8.47 -13.24 11.68
C GLY A 72 -7.10 -13.64 11.14
N ILE A 73 -6.41 -12.68 10.54
CA ILE A 73 -4.99 -12.82 10.21
C ILE A 73 -4.16 -12.54 11.45
N SER A 74 -2.97 -13.13 11.54
CA SER A 74 -2.01 -12.81 12.60
C SER A 74 -1.76 -11.29 12.68
N PRO A 75 -1.66 -10.73 13.90
CA PRO A 75 -1.49 -9.29 14.10
C PRO A 75 -0.23 -8.75 13.41
N GLN A 76 0.81 -9.58 13.25
CA GLN A 76 2.04 -9.21 12.54
C GLN A 76 1.79 -8.99 11.04
N VAL A 77 1.06 -9.91 10.40
CA VAL A 77 0.68 -9.81 8.99
C VAL A 77 -0.18 -8.56 8.78
N ALA A 78 -1.21 -8.38 9.62
CA ALA A 78 -2.10 -7.22 9.56
C ALA A 78 -1.38 -5.87 9.71
N ALA A 79 -0.35 -5.80 10.57
CA ALA A 79 0.46 -4.59 10.73
C ALA A 79 1.22 -4.25 9.43
N LEU A 80 1.85 -5.23 8.79
CA LEU A 80 2.57 -5.03 7.54
C LEU A 80 1.64 -4.69 6.38
N MET A 81 0.45 -5.32 6.33
CA MET A 81 -0.59 -4.94 5.37
C MET A 81 -0.96 -3.47 5.50
N ARG A 82 -1.19 -2.99 6.73
CA ARG A 82 -1.48 -1.56 6.96
C ARG A 82 -0.34 -0.67 6.48
N VAL A 83 0.92 -1.02 6.77
CA VAL A 83 2.07 -0.23 6.31
C VAL A 83 2.12 -0.19 4.78
N PHE A 84 1.87 -1.31 4.11
CA PHE A 84 1.80 -1.37 2.65
C PHE A 84 0.66 -0.51 2.09
N LEU A 85 -0.55 -0.64 2.64
CA LEU A 85 -1.72 0.14 2.21
C LEU A 85 -1.53 1.65 2.45
N LEU A 86 -0.96 2.03 3.60
CA LEU A 86 -0.61 3.42 3.90
C LEU A 86 0.40 3.97 2.91
N ARG A 87 1.44 3.18 2.59
CA ARG A 87 2.43 3.55 1.57
C ARG A 87 1.77 3.76 0.21
N CYS A 88 0.84 2.89 -0.18
CA CYS A 88 0.03 3.10 -1.38
C CYS A 88 -0.81 4.39 -1.30
N GLY A 89 -1.43 4.66 -0.14
CA GLY A 89 -2.24 5.86 0.10
C GLY A 89 -1.44 7.16 0.05
N THR A 90 -0.16 7.18 0.48
CA THR A 90 0.70 8.36 0.34
C THR A 90 0.96 8.77 -1.11
N PHE A 91 0.77 7.87 -2.08
CA PHE A 91 0.80 8.22 -3.52
C PHE A 91 -0.52 8.84 -4.00
N PHE A 92 -1.64 8.47 -3.37
CA PHE A 92 -2.97 8.90 -3.77
C PHE A 92 -3.42 10.20 -3.09
N ILE A 93 -2.81 10.53 -1.94
CA ILE A 93 -2.99 11.81 -1.26
C ILE A 93 -1.91 12.75 -1.79
N PRO A 94 -2.22 13.71 -2.69
CA PRO A 94 -1.31 14.81 -2.92
C PRO A 94 -1.13 15.45 -1.55
N MET A 95 0.11 15.56 -1.06
CA MET A 95 0.40 16.40 0.10
C MET A 95 -0.15 17.80 -0.22
N THR A 96 -1.35 18.11 0.26
CA THR A 96 -1.82 19.46 0.43
C THR A 96 -0.95 20.02 1.54
N SER A 97 0.23 20.47 1.14
CA SER A 97 1.20 21.12 2.00
C SER A 97 0.48 22.26 2.72
N GLY A 98 0.22 22.06 4.01
CA GLY A 98 -0.01 23.17 4.93
C GLY A 98 1.25 24.03 4.96
N GLY A 99 1.27 25.06 4.12
CA GLY A 99 2.29 26.11 4.11
C GLY A 99 1.63 27.43 4.44
N GLY A 100 1.97 27.99 5.60
CA GLY A 100 1.54 29.32 6.02
C GLY A 100 1.98 30.38 5.01
N GLY A 101 1.03 31.23 4.63
CA GLY A 101 1.26 32.49 3.92
C GLY A 101 0.59 33.60 4.71
N SER A 102 1.41 34.40 5.37
CA SER A 102 1.07 35.53 6.21
C SER A 102 0.01 36.45 5.60
N SER A 103 -1.07 36.70 6.34
CA SER A 103 -1.94 37.85 6.10
C SER A 103 -1.18 39.13 6.50
N SER A 104 -0.48 39.73 5.55
CA SER A 104 0.00 41.11 5.64
C SER A 104 -0.59 41.90 4.48
N ASN A 105 -1.81 42.39 4.65
CA ASN A 105 -2.35 43.42 3.77
C ASN A 105 -1.86 44.79 4.26
N SER A 106 -0.71 45.21 3.74
CA SER A 106 -0.27 46.60 3.79
C SER A 106 -1.10 47.43 2.80
N SER A 107 -1.63 48.54 3.31
CA SER A 107 -2.39 49.56 2.59
C SER A 107 -1.63 50.16 1.40
N THR A 108 -2.31 50.33 0.27
CA THR A 108 -2.06 51.47 -0.63
C THR A 108 -3.38 52.02 -1.17
N LYS A 109 -3.62 53.26 -0.75
CA LYS A 109 -4.59 54.26 -1.22
C LYS A 109 -4.34 54.62 -2.68
N THR A 110 -5.40 54.69 -3.50
CA THR A 110 -5.57 55.51 -4.73
C THR A 110 -6.98 55.21 -5.25
N GLU A 111 -8.00 56.02 -4.96
CA GLU A 111 -8.33 57.30 -5.62
C GLU A 111 -8.69 57.12 -7.12
N ASN A 112 -9.95 57.42 -7.44
CA ASN A 112 -10.41 58.22 -8.57
C ASN A 112 -11.30 57.57 -9.66
N SER A 113 -12.43 58.26 -9.89
CA SER A 113 -13.22 58.45 -11.13
C SER A 113 -13.81 57.23 -11.87
N SER A 114 -15.07 57.22 -12.32
CA SER A 114 -16.00 58.29 -12.75
C SER A 114 -17.45 57.88 -12.51
#